data_AF-A0A4D4KWR4-F1
#
_entry.id   AF-A0A4D4KWR4-F1
#
_cell.length_a   1.000
_cell.length_b   1.000
_cell.length_c   1.000
_cell.angle_alpha   90.00
_cell.angle_beta   90.00
_cell.angle_gamma   90.00
#
_symmetry.space_group_name_H-M   'P 1'
#
loop_
_entity.id
_entity.type
_entity.pdbx_description
1 polymer ?
#
loop_
_entity_poly.entity_id
_entity_poly.type
_entity_poly.pdbx_seq_one_letter_code
_entity_poly.pdbx_strand_id
1 'polypeptide(L)'
;MRAPEPGPEPESGAGAVVRAGIDRTSAGLVLRDRAMEVPGVRSARVDVGRRRIRARALAHFRDLDEVRADLDAALHEGIRQLGLARPPALSVHVRRSAKSKG
;
A
#
# COMPACT_ATOMS: atom_id res chain seq x y z
N MET A 1 21.17 -26.87 -46.04
CA MET A 1 19.73 -26.76 -45.73
C MET A 1 19.58 -27.02 -44.23
N ARG A 2 19.60 -25.95 -43.43
CA ARG A 2 19.62 -26.01 -41.96
C ARG A 2 18.17 -25.86 -41.48
N ALA A 3 17.69 -26.81 -40.66
CA ALA A 3 16.38 -26.74 -40.05
C ALA A 3 16.28 -25.48 -39.14
N PRO A 4 15.12 -24.81 -39.06
CA PRO A 4 14.90 -23.78 -38.05
C PRO A 4 14.84 -24.45 -36.67
N GLU A 5 15.58 -23.88 -35.72
CA GLU A 5 15.52 -24.31 -34.33
C GLU A 5 14.13 -24.05 -33.75
N PRO A 6 13.55 -24.97 -32.95
CA PRO A 6 12.33 -24.67 -32.23
C PRO A 6 12.66 -23.57 -31.21
N GLY A 7 12.04 -22.41 -31.38
CA GLY A 7 12.11 -21.34 -30.38
C GLY A 7 11.61 -21.88 -29.03
N PRO A 8 12.10 -21.31 -27.90
CA PRO A 8 11.65 -21.73 -26.59
C PRO A 8 10.13 -21.62 -26.52
N GLU A 9 9.53 -22.75 -26.21
CA GLU A 9 8.11 -22.95 -25.98
C GLU A 9 7.57 -21.88 -25.02
N PRO A 10 6.32 -21.42 -25.19
CA PRO A 10 5.73 -20.44 -24.29
C PRO A 10 5.80 -20.98 -22.88
N GLU A 11 6.59 -20.33 -22.04
CA GLU A 11 6.61 -20.57 -20.61
C GLU A 11 5.16 -20.59 -20.14
N SER A 12 4.76 -21.73 -19.61
CA SER A 12 3.53 -21.95 -18.88
C SER A 12 3.55 -21.09 -17.62
N GLY A 13 3.43 -19.78 -17.81
CA GLY A 13 2.73 -18.91 -16.91
C GLY A 13 1.27 -19.02 -17.32
N ALA A 14 0.63 -20.14 -16.99
CA ALA A 14 -0.75 -20.04 -16.56
C ALA A 14 -0.71 -18.94 -15.50
N GLY A 15 -1.08 -17.73 -15.92
CA GLY A 15 -1.28 -16.59 -15.06
C GLY A 15 -2.40 -17.05 -14.17
N ALA A 16 -2.02 -17.78 -13.11
CA ALA A 16 -2.84 -18.05 -11.97
C ALA A 16 -3.37 -16.67 -11.69
N VAL A 17 -4.65 -16.48 -11.95
CA VAL A 17 -5.29 -15.23 -11.61
C VAL A 17 -5.21 -15.28 -10.11
N VAL A 18 -4.12 -14.72 -9.56
CA VAL A 18 -3.77 -14.80 -8.16
C VAL A 18 -4.85 -13.98 -7.49
N ARG A 19 -5.96 -14.63 -7.17
CA ARG A 19 -6.86 -14.20 -6.11
C ARG A 19 -6.16 -14.60 -4.81
N ALA A 20 -4.96 -14.07 -4.59
CA ALA A 20 -4.40 -14.00 -3.25
C ALA A 20 -5.31 -13.02 -2.53
N GLY A 21 -6.32 -13.52 -1.83
CA GLY A 21 -6.88 -12.77 -0.74
C GLY A 21 -5.74 -12.54 0.24
N ILE A 22 -5.02 -11.43 0.07
CA ILE A 22 -4.00 -11.00 1.01
C ILE A 22 -4.70 -10.96 2.37
N ASP A 23 -4.16 -11.66 3.38
CA ASP A 23 -4.71 -11.52 4.71
C ASP A 23 -4.60 -10.04 5.11
N ARG A 24 -5.63 -9.52 5.78
CA ARG A 24 -5.72 -8.13 6.24
C ARG A 24 -4.45 -7.64 6.95
N THR A 25 -3.72 -8.53 7.63
CA THR A 25 -2.45 -8.21 8.29
C THR A 25 -1.39 -7.87 7.26
N SER A 26 -1.26 -8.69 6.22
CA SER A 26 -0.36 -8.46 5.09
C SER A 26 -0.76 -7.19 4.32
N ALA A 27 -2.06 -6.95 4.12
CA ALA A 27 -2.54 -5.69 3.54
C ALA A 27 -2.08 -4.48 4.36
N GLY A 28 -2.18 -4.58 5.69
CA GLY A 28 -1.72 -3.53 6.59
C GLY A 28 -0.23 -3.25 6.47
N LEU A 29 0.60 -4.28 6.27
CA LEU A 29 2.04 -4.12 6.07
C LEU A 29 2.37 -3.40 4.76
N VAL A 30 1.75 -3.81 3.65
CA VAL A 30 1.94 -3.17 2.33
C VAL A 30 1.51 -1.70 2.37
N LEU A 31 0.34 -1.43 2.97
CA LEU A 31 -0.15 -0.07 3.10
C LEU A 31 0.70 0.78 4.05
N ARG A 32 1.27 0.17 5.10
CA ARG A 32 2.23 0.85 5.99
C ARG A 32 3.49 1.24 5.23
N ASP A 33 4.02 0.34 4.40
CA ASP A 33 5.22 0.60 3.60
C ASP A 33 5.00 1.77 2.65
N ARG A 34 3.89 1.77 1.92
CA ARG A 34 3.44 2.90 1.09
C ARG A 34 3.29 4.21 1.87
N ALA A 35 2.76 4.14 3.09
CA ALA A 35 2.63 5.31 3.95
C ALA A 35 4.00 5.86 4.40
N MET A 36 5.03 5.01 4.51
CA MET A 36 6.39 5.43 4.87
C MET A 36 7.16 6.04 3.69
N GLU A 37 6.76 5.75 2.45
CA GLU A 37 7.33 6.39 1.24
C GLU A 37 6.92 7.87 1.11
N VAL A 38 5.91 8.33 1.85
CA VAL A 38 5.42 9.71 1.79
C VAL A 38 6.40 10.67 2.49
N PRO A 39 6.93 11.69 1.78
CA PRO A 39 7.85 12.66 2.36
C PRO A 39 7.23 13.43 3.54
N GLY A 40 7.94 13.42 4.68
CA GLY A 40 7.48 14.07 5.92
C GLY A 40 6.81 13.13 6.90
N VAL A 41 6.56 11.86 6.53
CA VAL A 41 6.10 10.83 7.47
C VAL A 41 7.28 10.28 8.27
N ARG A 42 7.23 10.44 9.60
CA ARG A 42 8.18 9.85 10.54
C ARG A 42 7.81 8.41 10.91
N SER A 43 6.51 8.16 11.07
CA SER A 43 6.00 6.86 11.46
C SER A 43 4.57 6.71 10.98
N ALA A 44 4.25 5.54 10.43
CA ALA A 44 2.91 5.20 9.99
C ALA A 44 2.44 3.91 10.65
N ARG A 45 1.17 3.89 11.04
CA ARG A 45 0.46 2.69 11.51
C ARG A 45 -0.83 2.55 10.72
N VAL A 46 -0.99 1.42 10.05
CA VAL A 46 -2.19 1.11 9.27
C VAL A 46 -2.88 -0.10 9.87
N ASP A 47 -4.19 0.01 10.09
CA ASP A 47 -5.05 -1.03 10.63
C ASP A 47 -6.15 -1.34 9.60
N VAL A 48 -6.15 -2.57 9.07
CA VAL A 48 -7.06 -3.01 8.02
C VAL A 48 -8.20 -3.81 8.65
N GLY A 49 -9.35 -3.15 8.83
CA GLY A 49 -10.57 -3.78 9.26
C GLY A 49 -11.41 -4.30 8.10
N ARG A 50 -12.48 -5.03 8.43
CA ARG A 50 -13.40 -5.61 7.42
C ARG A 50 -14.14 -4.58 6.56
N ARG A 51 -14.38 -3.39 7.10
CA ARG A 51 -15.16 -2.32 6.43
C ARG A 51 -14.42 -0.99 6.31
N ARG A 52 -13.31 -0.83 7.05
CA ARG A 52 -12.57 0.44 7.13
C ARG A 52 -11.10 0.18 7.30
N ILE A 53 -10.28 1.03 6.70
CA ILE A 53 -8.83 1.09 6.91
C ILE A 53 -8.54 2.35 7.71
N ARG A 54 -7.79 2.21 8.81
CA ARG A 54 -7.38 3.34 9.65
C ARG A 54 -5.89 3.53 9.50
N ALA A 55 -5.48 4.64 8.90
CA ALA A 55 -4.09 5.04 8.80
C ALA A 55 -3.80 6.16 9.81
N ARG A 56 -2.77 5.97 10.62
CA ARG A 56 -2.27 6.96 11.57
C ARG A 56 -0.83 7.27 11.20
N ALA A 57 -0.56 8.53 10.86
CA ALA A 57 0.78 8.97 10.53
C ALA A 57 1.24 10.05 11.51
N LEU A 58 2.53 10.00 11.85
CA LEU A 58 3.23 11.05 12.57
C LEU A 58 4.08 11.82 11.56
N ALA A 59 3.82 13.11 11.40
CA ALA A 59 4.57 13.96 10.48
C ALA A 59 5.63 14.78 11.23
N HIS A 60 6.83 14.89 10.65
CA HIS A 60 7.89 15.83 11.08
C HIS A 60 7.88 17.05 10.15
N PHE A 61 7.66 18.23 10.73
CA PHE A 61 7.78 19.57 10.13
C PHE A 61 7.58 19.72 8.60
N ARG A 62 6.40 19.35 8.11
CA ARG A 62 5.81 19.81 6.83
C ARG A 62 4.34 20.19 7.09
N ASP A 63 3.71 20.90 6.17
CA ASP A 63 2.27 21.18 6.23
C ASP A 63 1.46 19.88 6.36
N LEU A 64 0.62 19.81 7.39
CA LEU A 64 -0.09 18.58 7.74
C LEU A 64 -1.14 18.21 6.69
N ASP A 65 -1.72 19.21 6.03
CA ASP A 65 -2.70 19.02 4.96
C ASP A 65 -2.07 18.46 3.68
N GLU A 66 -0.87 18.91 3.32
CA GLU A 66 -0.10 18.30 2.21
C GLU A 66 0.24 16.84 2.51
N VAL A 67 0.80 16.59 3.71
CA VAL A 67 1.13 15.21 4.13
C VAL A 67 -0.12 14.33 4.18
N ARG A 68 -1.27 14.89 4.60
CA ARG A 68 -2.55 14.15 4.61
C ARG A 68 -3.00 13.81 3.19
N ALA A 69 -2.92 14.75 2.26
CA ALA A 69 -3.32 14.53 0.87
C ALA A 69 -2.42 13.48 0.18
N ASP A 70 -1.10 13.58 0.37
CA ASP A 70 -0.13 12.64 -0.18
C ASP A 70 -0.35 11.22 0.39
N LEU A 71 -0.59 11.11 1.70
CA LEU A 71 -0.93 9.83 2.36
C LEU A 71 -2.24 9.24 1.86
N ASP A 72 -3.27 10.07 1.69
CA ASP A 72 -4.58 9.62 1.20
C ASP A 72 -4.43 9.03 -0.21
N ALA A 73 -3.76 9.77 -1.11
CA ALA A 73 -3.50 9.32 -2.47
C ALA A 73 -2.68 8.01 -2.52
N ALA A 74 -1.57 7.94 -1.79
CA ALA A 74 -0.71 6.76 -1.77
C ALA A 74 -1.41 5.51 -1.22
N LEU A 75 -2.19 5.66 -0.15
CA LEU A 75 -2.96 4.57 0.45
C LEU A 75 -4.12 4.15 -0.43
N HIS A 76 -4.83 5.10 -1.05
CA HIS A 76 -5.93 4.80 -1.94
C HIS A 76 -5.47 4.01 -3.17
N GLU A 77 -4.31 4.38 -3.73
CA GLU A 77 -3.70 3.64 -4.83
C GLU A 77 -3.23 2.24 -4.40
N GLY A 78 -2.60 2.11 -3.23
CA GLY A 78 -2.24 0.81 -2.66
C GLY A 78 -3.46 -0.10 -2.46
N ILE A 79 -4.59 0.44 -1.97
CA ILE A 79 -5.85 -0.29 -1.82
C ILE A 79 -6.38 -0.79 -3.17
N ARG A 80 -6.30 0.03 -4.22
CA ARG A 80 -6.74 -0.38 -5.56
C ARG A 80 -5.86 -1.47 -6.15
N GLN A 81 -4.55 -1.36 -5.99
CA GLN A 81 -3.58 -2.35 -6.47
C GLN A 81 -3.73 -3.72 -5.77
N LEU A 82 -4.17 -3.72 -4.52
CA LEU A 82 -4.47 -4.95 -3.78
C LEU A 82 -5.73 -5.69 -4.29
N GLY A 83 -6.54 -5.07 -5.16
CA GLY A 83 -7.69 -5.74 -5.77
C GLY A 83 -8.74 -6.21 -4.76
N LEU A 84 -8.87 -5.52 -3.62
CA LEU A 84 -9.81 -5.91 -2.56
C LEU A 84 -11.24 -5.96 -3.13
N ALA A 85 -11.93 -7.09 -2.95
CA ALA A 85 -13.26 -7.34 -3.51
C ALA A 85 -14.30 -6.26 -3.16
N ARG A 86 -14.10 -5.54 -2.05
CA ARG A 86 -14.84 -4.32 -1.74
C ARG A 86 -13.88 -3.30 -1.13
N PRO A 87 -13.73 -2.10 -1.73
CA PRO A 87 -12.85 -1.07 -1.18
C PRO A 87 -13.37 -0.64 0.19
N PRO A 88 -12.60 -0.84 1.27
CA PRO A 88 -12.98 -0.35 2.60
C PRO A 88 -12.89 1.17 2.64
N ALA A 89 -13.67 1.83 3.49
CA ALA A 89 -13.52 3.27 3.67
C ALA A 89 -12.18 3.59 4.36
N LEU A 90 -11.36 4.43 3.73
CA LEU A 90 -10.10 4.89 4.30
C LEU A 90 -10.35 6.04 5.29
N SER A 91 -9.65 6.02 6.42
CA SER A 91 -9.61 7.11 7.37
C SER A 91 -8.16 7.41 7.71
N VAL A 92 -7.68 8.56 7.26
CA VAL A 92 -6.31 9.04 7.49
C VAL A 92 -6.31 10.02 8.66
N HIS A 93 -5.43 9.77 9.62
CA HIS A 93 -5.22 10.66 10.76
C HIS A 93 -3.74 11.01 10.85
N VAL A 94 -3.40 12.23 10.45
CA VAL A 94 -2.04 12.76 10.56
C VAL A 94 -1.95 13.58 11.84
N ARG A 95 -1.00 13.24 12.70
CA ARG A 95 -0.67 14.06 13.88
C ARG A 95 0.73 14.62 13.71
N ARG A 96 0.91 15.87 14.14
CA ARG A 96 2.26 16.43 14.28
C ARG A 96 3.01 15.61 15.32
N SER A 97 4.22 15.16 14.99
CA SER A 97 5.09 14.50 15.97
C SER A 97 5.47 15.52 17.04
N ALA A 98 4.77 15.47 18.19
CA ALA A 98 5.10 16.27 19.35
C ALA A 98 6.34 15.67 20.04
N LYS A 99 7.51 15.92 19.44
CA LYS A 99 8.84 15.63 20.00
C LYS A 99 9.15 14.13 20.20
N SER A 100 10.44 13.83 20.08
CA SER A 100 11.07 12.50 20.20
C SER A 100 10.85 11.82 21.55
N LYS A 101 10.49 10.53 21.50
CA LYS A 101 11.05 9.51 22.40
C LYS A 101 11.64 8.43 21.47
N GLY A 102 12.94 8.15 21.46
CA GLY A 102 13.84 8.10 22.61
C GLY A 102 13.61 6.75 23.27
#